data_AF-A0A379IWJ5-F1
#
_entry.id   AF-A0A379IWJ5-F1
#
_cell.length_a   1.000
_cell.length_b   1.000
_cell.length_c   1.000
_cell.angle_alpha   90.00
_cell.angle_beta   90.00
_cell.angle_gamma   90.00
#
_symmetry.space_group_name_H-M   'P 1'
#
loop_
_entity.id
_entity.type
_entity.pdbx_description
1 polymer ?
#
loop_
_entity_poly.entity_id
_entity_poly.type
_entity_poly.pdbx_seq_one_letter_code
_entity_poly.pdbx_strand_id
1 'polypeptide(L)'
;MKLIHIPRAVYFFFLGLERNFKIIRYGDVPEIYVRPIDLERYSFASGRAFSYLAVLRELAMHLFKPSQKFYQLPGADVLFCGGSANNEREFHFLSSLLAGTVPGLEYSRDKNLAFVNSAGLRKRVGEQVVAVLLFLVCLVYLFRIKINPTSFKYLLSFSKIYLQVLCSVNRSGHLPKLIVVANDHTDFPVAADMVMKSFRVPVIYVQHAEISEGFPPLDFDVSVLRNNKTLEKYQAIGQVKGEVFIIPRTGCASNVSRILDVAVMGSINIVLYLSSVYDQAAVQDCIDMLSKNPGVKKVSIKRHPRTPAEVLKNTFDVEVLDHAPTEHHIAVVPNSSVAIELLERGVRVFQYFALDNIHPDYYGLVADGVTPAVTYHELMTDFWCTEFYSKEWLERFYKYTVAADESWRQQVPILSKRLQGLLG
;
A
#
# COMPACT_ATOMS: atom_id res chain seq x y z
N MET A 1 -18.52 29.29 8.04
CA MET A 1 -17.19 28.83 8.52
C MET A 1 -17.44 27.68 9.48
N LYS A 2 -16.89 26.49 9.24
CA LYS A 2 -17.07 25.35 10.15
C LYS A 2 -16.17 25.60 11.37
N LEU A 3 -16.70 25.45 12.58
CA LEU A 3 -15.87 25.51 13.77
C LEU A 3 -15.11 24.19 13.86
N ILE A 4 -13.77 24.22 13.82
CA ILE A 4 -12.98 23.01 14.08
C ILE A 4 -13.37 22.54 15.49
N HIS A 5 -13.90 21.32 15.59
CA HIS A 5 -14.12 20.70 16.89
C HIS A 5 -12.77 20.24 17.45
N ILE A 6 -12.01 21.17 18.02
CA ILE A 6 -10.61 21.00 18.43
C ILE A 6 -10.37 19.69 19.20
N PRO A 7 -11.19 19.30 20.21
CA PRO A 7 -11.00 18.03 20.90
C PRO A 7 -11.04 16.80 19.99
N ARG A 8 -11.93 16.78 18.97
CA ARG A 8 -12.03 15.67 18.01
C ARG A 8 -10.82 15.65 17.08
N ALA A 9 -10.40 16.82 16.59
CA ALA A 9 -9.21 16.91 15.75
C ALA A 9 -7.95 16.42 16.49
N VAL A 10 -7.76 16.82 17.74
CA VAL A 10 -6.63 16.35 18.57
C VAL A 10 -6.72 14.85 18.84
N TYR A 11 -7.91 14.32 19.12
CA TYR A 11 -8.12 12.88 19.32
C TYR A 11 -7.76 12.06 18.06
N PHE A 12 -8.29 12.45 16.89
CA PHE A 12 -7.99 11.74 15.63
C PHE A 12 -6.55 11.95 15.15
N PHE A 13 -5.92 13.07 15.49
CA PHE A 13 -4.48 13.23 15.28
C PHE A 13 -3.68 12.17 16.03
N PHE A 14 -4.01 11.95 17.31
CA PHE A 14 -3.36 10.96 18.14
C PHE A 14 -3.57 9.53 17.62
N LEU A 15 -4.81 9.17 17.25
CA LEU A 15 -5.09 7.88 16.62
C LEU A 15 -4.31 7.68 15.30
N GLY A 16 -4.18 8.74 14.50
CA GLY A 16 -3.38 8.69 13.28
C GLY A 16 -1.89 8.46 13.53
N LEU A 17 -1.34 9.01 14.63
CA LEU A 17 0.02 8.69 15.07
C LEU A 17 0.12 7.20 15.45
N GLU A 18 -0.79 6.66 16.27
CA GLU A 18 -0.78 5.23 16.63
C GLU A 18 -0.82 4.33 15.39
N ARG A 19 -1.69 4.66 14.43
CA ARG A 19 -1.78 3.96 13.13
C ARG A 19 -0.45 3.98 12.36
N ASN A 20 0.15 5.15 12.18
CA ASN A 20 1.40 5.28 11.41
C ASN A 20 2.61 4.66 12.12
N PHE A 21 2.68 4.76 13.44
CA PHE A 21 3.82 4.26 14.20
C PHE A 21 3.80 2.74 14.40
N LYS A 22 2.63 2.10 14.34
CA LYS A 22 2.53 0.64 14.37
C LYS A 22 3.36 -0.02 13.26
N ILE A 23 3.34 0.55 12.05
CA ILE A 23 4.02 0.03 10.86
C ILE A 23 5.54 -0.01 11.05
N ILE A 24 6.08 1.02 11.72
CA ILE A 24 7.50 1.15 12.02
C ILE A 24 7.84 0.68 13.45
N ARG A 25 6.96 -0.14 14.05
CA ARG A 25 7.10 -0.74 15.38
C ARG A 25 7.53 0.28 16.44
N TYR A 26 6.89 1.44 16.44
CA TYR A 26 7.17 2.55 17.36
C TYR A 26 8.65 2.98 17.41
N GLY A 27 9.39 2.77 16.31
CA GLY A 27 10.80 3.14 16.18
C GLY A 27 11.77 1.96 16.12
N ASP A 28 11.34 0.72 16.31
CA ASP A 28 12.11 -0.47 15.92
C ASP A 28 11.88 -0.78 14.43
N VAL A 29 12.32 0.18 13.61
CA VAL A 29 11.99 0.31 12.19
C VAL A 29 12.47 -0.90 11.40
N PRO A 30 11.57 -1.65 10.74
CA PRO A 30 11.96 -2.70 9.80
C PRO A 30 12.76 -2.13 8.62
N GLU A 31 13.74 -2.88 8.12
CA GLU A 31 14.69 -2.41 7.09
C GLU A 31 14.00 -1.86 5.82
N ILE A 32 12.87 -2.45 5.42
CA ILE A 32 12.07 -2.01 4.27
C ILE A 32 11.61 -0.54 4.36
N TYR A 33 11.51 0.02 5.58
CA TYR A 33 11.12 1.41 5.81
C TYR A 33 12.31 2.36 5.99
N VAL A 34 13.53 1.82 6.06
CA VAL A 34 14.75 2.61 6.19
C VAL A 34 15.15 3.13 4.81
N ARG A 35 15.24 4.46 4.68
CA ARG A 35 15.67 5.10 3.42
C ARG A 35 16.97 5.86 3.69
N PRO A 36 18.06 5.62 2.92
CA PRO A 36 19.34 6.30 3.13
C PRO A 36 19.22 7.82 3.17
N ILE A 37 18.38 8.41 2.31
CA ILE A 37 18.13 9.85 2.27
C ILE A 37 17.50 10.40 3.56
N ASP A 38 16.67 9.60 4.25
CA ASP A 38 16.09 10.00 5.53
C ASP A 38 17.12 9.89 6.65
N LEU A 39 17.99 8.87 6.61
CA LEU A 39 19.10 8.71 7.56
C LEU A 39 20.06 9.90 7.50
N GLU A 40 20.40 10.35 6.30
CA GLU A 40 21.26 11.52 6.09
C GLU A 40 20.56 12.80 6.58
N ARG A 41 19.36 13.07 6.06
CA ARG A 41 18.62 14.32 6.33
C ARG A 41 18.26 14.50 7.80
N TYR A 42 17.92 13.42 8.49
CA TYR A 42 17.50 13.45 9.90
C TYR A 42 18.50 12.78 10.83
N SER A 43 19.78 12.73 10.43
CA SER A 43 20.89 12.15 11.20
C SER A 43 20.99 12.71 12.63
N PHE A 44 20.58 13.96 12.86
CA PHE A 44 20.52 14.57 14.19
C PHE A 44 19.56 13.86 15.15
N ALA A 45 18.59 13.09 14.65
CA ALA A 45 17.62 12.33 15.44
C ALA A 45 18.15 10.95 15.89
N SER A 46 19.45 10.68 15.79
CA SER A 46 20.10 9.39 16.12
C SER A 46 20.16 9.04 17.62
N GLY A 47 19.28 9.58 18.46
CA GLY A 47 19.10 9.14 19.85
C GLY A 47 20.11 9.64 20.88
N ARG A 48 20.90 10.69 20.58
CA ARG A 48 21.77 11.35 21.58
C ARG A 48 20.94 12.34 22.42
N ALA A 49 21.39 12.73 23.61
CA ALA A 49 20.65 13.68 24.46
C ALA A 49 20.33 15.01 23.73
N PHE A 50 21.29 15.53 22.95
CA PHE A 50 21.09 16.71 22.10
C PHE A 50 20.11 16.50 20.93
N SER A 51 19.79 15.25 20.58
CA SER A 51 18.85 14.91 19.51
C SER A 51 17.42 15.36 19.81
N TYR A 52 16.99 15.32 21.08
CA TYR A 52 15.64 15.74 21.45
C TYR A 52 15.41 17.22 21.17
N LEU A 53 16.32 18.11 21.59
CA LEU A 53 16.18 19.55 21.34
C LEU A 53 16.16 19.87 19.83
N ALA A 54 16.99 19.20 19.03
CA ALA A 54 17.00 19.35 17.58
C ALA A 54 15.68 18.86 16.94
N VAL A 55 15.16 17.71 17.38
CA VAL A 55 13.85 17.16 17.00
C VAL A 55 12.72 18.13 17.32
N LEU A 56 12.71 18.69 18.54
CA LEU A 56 11.70 19.66 18.97
C LEU A 56 11.76 20.93 18.15
N ARG A 57 12.96 21.46 17.90
CA ARG A 57 13.17 22.65 17.07
C ARG A 57 12.65 22.42 15.66
N GLU A 58 12.99 21.29 15.05
CA GLU A 58 12.55 20.97 13.68
C GLU A 58 11.02 20.79 13.61
N LEU A 59 10.39 20.09 14.56
CA LEU A 59 8.93 20.01 14.66
C LEU A 59 8.27 21.38 14.76
N ALA A 60 8.78 22.23 15.66
CA ALA A 60 8.28 23.59 15.85
C ALA A 60 8.43 24.42 14.56
N MET A 61 9.57 24.31 13.87
CA MET A 61 9.82 25.02 12.60
C MET A 61 8.78 24.67 11.52
N HIS A 62 8.35 23.42 11.41
CA HIS A 62 7.33 23.04 10.43
C HIS A 62 5.90 23.32 10.90
N LEU A 63 5.57 23.04 12.17
CA LEU A 63 4.22 23.22 12.70
C LEU A 63 3.86 24.68 12.97
N PHE A 64 4.83 25.54 13.32
CA PHE A 64 4.60 26.97 13.60
C PHE A 64 4.92 27.89 12.42
N LYS A 65 5.35 27.34 11.28
CA LYS A 65 5.55 28.13 10.05
C LYS A 65 4.29 28.98 9.76
N PRO A 66 4.40 30.33 9.61
CA PRO A 66 3.24 31.20 9.45
C PRO A 66 2.39 30.84 8.24
N SER A 67 3.04 30.43 7.14
CA SER A 67 2.41 29.92 5.92
C SER A 67 2.51 28.40 5.85
N GLN A 68 1.45 27.73 5.43
CA GLN A 68 1.47 26.29 5.14
C GLN A 68 0.84 25.98 3.79
N LYS A 69 1.07 24.76 3.30
CA LYS A 69 0.41 24.24 2.10
C LYS A 69 -1.08 24.01 2.40
N PHE A 70 -1.94 24.52 1.54
CA PHE A 70 -3.37 24.26 1.55
C PHE A 70 -3.77 23.57 0.27
N TYR A 71 -4.47 22.46 0.37
CA TYR A 71 -5.04 21.71 -0.73
C TYR A 71 -6.34 22.40 -1.15
N GLN A 72 -6.47 22.71 -2.44
CA GLN A 72 -7.71 23.25 -3.00
C GLN A 72 -8.69 22.09 -3.16
N LEU A 73 -9.56 21.89 -2.18
CA LEU A 73 -10.58 20.85 -2.25
C LEU A 73 -11.53 21.13 -3.42
N PRO A 74 -11.78 20.14 -4.30
CA PRO A 74 -12.78 20.28 -5.33
C PRO A 74 -14.15 20.32 -4.65
N GLY A 75 -15.08 21.07 -5.22
CA GLY A 75 -16.46 21.15 -4.74
C GLY A 75 -17.28 19.89 -5.06
N ALA A 76 -16.71 18.71 -4.80
CA ALA A 76 -17.27 17.41 -5.12
C ALA A 76 -17.70 16.66 -3.86
N ASP A 77 -18.85 15.97 -3.94
CA ASP A 77 -19.38 15.15 -2.86
C ASP A 77 -18.48 13.96 -2.51
N VAL A 78 -17.70 13.47 -3.48
CA VAL A 78 -16.75 12.35 -3.31
C VAL A 78 -15.34 12.81 -3.58
N LEU A 79 -14.43 12.56 -2.64
CA LEU A 79 -13.00 12.72 -2.83
C LEU A 79 -12.27 11.39 -2.84
N PHE A 80 -11.10 11.38 -3.44
CA PHE A 80 -10.15 10.27 -3.39
C PHE A 80 -8.86 10.72 -2.71
N CYS A 81 -8.12 9.80 -2.11
CA CYS A 81 -6.78 10.09 -1.58
C CYS A 81 -5.84 8.90 -1.73
N GLY A 82 -4.89 9.05 -2.65
CA GLY A 82 -3.84 8.07 -2.90
C GLY A 82 -2.85 8.60 -3.94
N GLY A 83 -1.55 8.48 -3.67
CA GLY A 83 -0.51 9.14 -4.46
C GLY A 83 0.27 8.23 -5.42
N SER A 84 -0.11 6.95 -5.55
CA SER A 84 0.58 5.98 -6.41
C SER A 84 -0.32 5.46 -7.52
N ALA A 85 0.29 5.01 -8.63
CA ALA A 85 -0.43 4.37 -9.73
C ALA A 85 -1.25 3.14 -9.28
N ASN A 86 -0.78 2.41 -8.25
CA ASN A 86 -1.55 1.30 -7.67
C ASN A 86 -2.81 1.82 -6.96
N ASN A 87 -2.74 2.96 -6.27
CA ASN A 87 -3.94 3.54 -5.66
C ASN A 87 -4.94 4.02 -6.72
N GLU A 88 -4.46 4.72 -7.76
CA GLU A 88 -5.32 5.17 -8.86
C GLU A 88 -6.03 4.00 -9.56
N ARG A 89 -5.33 2.87 -9.72
CA ARG A 89 -5.92 1.64 -10.27
C ARG A 89 -7.10 1.16 -9.44
N GLU A 90 -7.00 1.19 -8.10
CA GLU A 90 -8.10 0.79 -7.22
C GLU A 90 -9.27 1.76 -7.29
N PHE A 91 -9.00 3.06 -7.47
CA PHE A 91 -10.05 4.06 -7.64
C PHE A 91 -10.80 3.86 -8.96
N HIS A 92 -10.07 3.64 -10.07
CA HIS A 92 -10.67 3.29 -11.36
C HIS A 92 -11.46 2.00 -11.30
N PHE A 93 -10.95 0.98 -10.60
CA PHE A 93 -11.67 -0.26 -10.36
C PHE A 93 -13.01 -0.02 -9.64
N LEU A 94 -13.00 0.69 -8.50
CA LEU A 94 -14.23 0.95 -7.74
C LEU A 94 -15.24 1.76 -8.55
N SER A 95 -14.78 2.79 -9.26
CA SER A 95 -15.64 3.60 -10.13
C SER A 95 -16.23 2.81 -11.28
N SER A 96 -15.46 1.90 -11.89
CA SER A 96 -15.96 1.05 -12.97
C SER A 96 -16.96 0.00 -12.47
N LEU A 97 -16.69 -0.58 -11.29
CA LEU A 97 -17.55 -1.57 -10.64
C LEU A 97 -18.94 -1.01 -10.32
N LEU A 98 -19.00 0.28 -9.96
CA LEU A 98 -20.22 0.96 -9.50
C LEU A 98 -20.72 2.02 -10.51
N ALA A 99 -20.24 1.94 -11.75
CA ALA A 99 -20.63 2.83 -12.82
C ALA A 99 -22.14 2.71 -13.07
N GLY A 100 -22.82 3.86 -13.11
CA GLY A 100 -24.28 3.93 -13.31
C GLY A 100 -25.13 3.54 -12.10
N THR A 101 -24.55 2.96 -11.04
CA THR A 101 -25.29 2.59 -9.82
C THR A 101 -25.04 3.57 -8.68
N VAL A 102 -23.85 4.16 -8.55
CA VAL A 102 -23.58 5.17 -7.52
C VAL A 102 -23.21 6.51 -8.17
N PRO A 103 -24.18 7.42 -8.42
CA PRO A 103 -23.92 8.69 -9.08
C PRO A 103 -22.86 9.52 -8.34
N GLY A 104 -21.90 10.07 -9.09
CA GLY A 104 -20.83 10.91 -8.54
C GLY A 104 -19.59 10.16 -8.04
N LEU A 105 -19.63 8.83 -7.91
CA LEU A 105 -18.49 7.97 -7.54
C LEU A 105 -17.56 7.68 -8.73
N GLU A 106 -17.20 8.72 -9.47
CA GLU A 106 -16.31 8.63 -10.63
C GLU A 106 -14.94 9.21 -10.29
N TYR A 107 -13.92 8.36 -10.35
CA TYR A 107 -12.54 8.74 -10.12
C TYR A 107 -12.03 9.62 -11.25
N SER A 108 -11.47 10.75 -10.85
CA SER A 108 -10.66 11.63 -11.69
C SER A 108 -9.54 12.22 -10.84
N ARG A 109 -8.40 12.56 -11.47
CA ARG A 109 -7.24 13.08 -10.72
C ARG A 109 -7.53 14.41 -10.02
N ASP A 110 -8.39 15.25 -10.57
CA ASP A 110 -8.84 16.51 -9.95
C ASP A 110 -9.70 16.29 -8.69
N LYS A 111 -10.29 15.10 -8.51
CA LYS A 111 -10.99 14.69 -7.28
C LYS A 111 -10.07 14.02 -6.25
N ASN A 112 -8.78 13.84 -6.56
CA ASN A 112 -7.83 13.18 -5.67
C ASN A 112 -6.98 14.19 -4.90
N LEU A 113 -7.13 14.21 -3.56
CA LEU A 113 -6.40 15.11 -2.66
C LEU A 113 -4.87 15.05 -2.82
N ALA A 114 -4.33 13.92 -3.28
CA ALA A 114 -2.89 13.80 -3.53
C ALA A 114 -2.39 14.65 -4.72
N PHE A 115 -3.28 14.99 -5.66
CA PHE A 115 -2.95 15.63 -6.93
C PHE A 115 -3.62 16.99 -7.15
N VAL A 116 -4.51 17.42 -6.25
CA VAL A 116 -5.11 18.76 -6.34
C VAL A 116 -4.06 19.86 -6.23
N ASN A 117 -4.38 20.99 -6.85
CA ASN A 117 -3.59 22.21 -6.71
C ASN A 117 -3.47 22.59 -5.24
N SER A 118 -2.33 23.19 -4.92
CA SER A 118 -2.06 23.66 -3.57
C SER A 118 -1.46 25.05 -3.56
N ALA A 119 -1.82 25.84 -2.56
CA ALA A 119 -1.31 27.19 -2.37
C ALA A 119 -0.68 27.35 -0.98
N GLY A 120 0.33 28.20 -0.87
CA GLY A 120 0.86 28.63 0.42
C GLY A 120 -0.03 29.72 1.00
N LEU A 121 -0.79 29.43 2.06
CA LEU A 121 -1.60 30.45 2.74
C LEU A 121 -1.13 30.64 4.19
N ARG A 122 -1.30 31.86 4.71
CA ARG A 122 -1.06 32.16 6.13
C ARG A 122 -2.09 31.45 7.00
N LYS A 123 -1.65 30.90 8.13
CA LYS A 123 -2.53 30.30 9.15
C LYS A 123 -3.42 31.36 9.80
N ARG A 124 -4.67 30.99 10.08
CA ARG A 124 -5.59 31.78 10.93
C ARG A 124 -5.24 31.53 12.41
N VAL A 125 -5.68 32.41 13.30
CA VAL A 125 -5.42 32.28 14.76
C VAL A 125 -5.87 30.92 15.29
N GLY A 126 -7.07 30.46 14.94
CA GLY A 126 -7.56 29.14 15.37
C GLY A 126 -6.69 27.97 14.87
N GLU A 127 -6.07 28.09 13.70
CA GLU A 127 -5.17 27.07 13.15
C GLU A 127 -3.79 27.12 13.81
N GLN A 128 -3.36 28.29 14.27
CA GLN A 128 -2.15 28.42 15.10
C GLN A 128 -2.37 27.75 16.47
N VAL A 129 -3.54 27.95 17.09
CA VAL A 129 -3.91 27.25 18.33
C VAL A 129 -3.89 25.73 18.12
N VAL A 130 -4.51 25.24 17.04
CA VAL A 130 -4.46 23.82 16.70
C VAL A 130 -3.02 23.36 16.51
N ALA A 131 -2.18 24.10 15.78
CA ALA A 131 -0.78 23.74 15.59
C ALA A 131 0.00 23.63 16.91
N VAL A 132 -0.27 24.50 17.89
CA VAL A 132 0.30 24.41 19.24
C VAL A 132 -0.16 23.14 19.94
N LEU A 133 -1.47 22.82 19.90
CA LEU A 133 -1.99 21.60 20.51
C LEU A 133 -1.40 20.34 19.86
N LEU A 134 -1.29 20.29 18.54
CA LEU A 134 -0.67 19.16 17.83
C LEU A 134 0.81 19.03 18.21
N PHE A 135 1.54 20.15 18.32
CA PHE A 135 2.92 20.14 18.79
C PHE A 135 3.02 19.56 20.21
N LEU A 136 2.15 19.96 21.15
CA LEU A 136 2.11 19.39 22.50
C LEU A 136 1.81 17.89 22.48
N VAL A 137 0.91 17.42 21.61
CA VAL A 137 0.69 15.98 21.42
C VAL A 137 1.96 15.30 20.90
N CYS A 138 2.67 15.89 19.93
CA CYS A 138 3.95 15.35 19.47
C CYS A 138 4.96 15.27 20.62
N LEU A 139 5.05 16.27 21.49
CA LEU A 139 5.94 16.23 22.68
C LEU A 139 5.65 15.02 23.55
N VAL A 140 4.36 14.79 23.87
CA VAL A 140 3.94 13.64 24.67
C VAL A 140 4.21 12.33 23.92
N TYR A 141 3.99 12.31 22.60
CA TYR A 141 4.16 11.12 21.79
C TYR A 141 5.62 10.71 21.62
N LEU A 142 6.57 11.64 21.70
CA LEU A 142 8.01 11.34 21.68
C LEU A 142 8.41 10.39 22.82
N PHE A 143 7.70 10.38 23.95
CA PHE A 143 7.93 9.44 25.05
C PHE A 143 7.42 8.02 24.77
N ARG A 144 6.63 7.81 23.71
CA ARG A 144 6.09 6.51 23.31
C ARG A 144 6.87 5.83 22.19
N ILE A 145 7.89 6.49 21.66
CA ILE A 145 8.61 6.02 20.49
C ILE A 145 10.12 6.01 20.72
N LYS A 146 10.80 5.08 20.06
CA LYS A 146 12.25 5.11 19.91
C LYS A 146 12.61 6.09 18.81
N ILE A 147 13.21 7.22 19.19
CA ILE A 147 13.60 8.26 18.25
C ILE A 147 14.81 7.80 17.43
N ASN A 148 14.66 7.86 16.12
CA ASN A 148 15.69 7.69 15.10
C ASN A 148 15.30 8.52 13.86
N PRO A 149 16.18 8.65 12.83
CA PRO A 149 15.88 9.45 11.65
C PRO A 149 14.55 9.09 10.97
N THR A 150 14.24 7.79 10.85
CA THR A 150 13.02 7.31 10.20
C THR A 150 11.78 7.59 11.06
N SER A 151 11.80 7.24 12.36
CA SER A 151 10.66 7.49 13.25
C SER A 151 10.38 8.99 13.39
N PHE A 152 11.42 9.82 13.42
CA PHE A 152 11.28 11.28 13.36
C PHE A 152 10.65 11.76 12.04
N LYS A 153 11.11 11.25 10.89
CA LYS A 153 10.51 11.56 9.58
C LYS A 153 9.01 11.26 9.58
N TYR A 154 8.59 10.12 10.16
CA TYR A 154 7.18 9.74 10.24
C TYR A 154 6.38 10.70 11.12
N LEU A 155 6.88 11.02 12.32
CA LEU A 155 6.26 12.01 13.21
C LEU A 155 6.06 13.35 12.49
N LEU A 156 7.13 13.87 11.88
CA LEU A 156 7.13 15.16 11.21
C LEU A 156 6.19 15.17 9.99
N SER A 157 6.29 14.15 9.14
CA SER A 157 5.53 14.07 7.88
C SER A 157 4.04 13.95 8.15
N PHE A 158 3.63 13.00 9.00
CA PHE A 158 2.23 12.87 9.39
C PHE A 158 1.72 14.16 10.03
N SER A 159 2.45 14.72 10.99
CA SER A 159 1.96 15.89 11.74
C SER A 159 1.72 17.09 10.84
N LYS A 160 2.66 17.32 9.91
CA LYS A 160 2.57 18.36 8.90
C LYS A 160 1.41 18.12 7.94
N ILE A 161 1.26 16.91 7.39
CA ILE A 161 0.21 16.61 6.42
C ILE A 161 -1.17 16.68 7.08
N TYR A 162 -1.33 16.14 8.28
CA TYR A 162 -2.57 16.24 9.04
C TYR A 162 -3.01 17.70 9.24
N LEU A 163 -2.11 18.56 9.71
CA LEU A 163 -2.42 19.98 9.89
C LEU A 163 -2.82 20.65 8.57
N GLN A 164 -2.12 20.34 7.47
CA GLN A 164 -2.43 20.88 6.15
C GLN A 164 -3.81 20.43 5.67
N VAL A 165 -4.14 19.14 5.78
CA VAL A 165 -5.45 18.60 5.38
C VAL A 165 -6.56 19.18 6.25
N LEU A 166 -6.38 19.19 7.58
CA LEU A 166 -7.34 19.75 8.53
C LEU A 166 -7.67 21.21 8.21
N CYS A 167 -6.65 22.04 7.99
CA CYS A 167 -6.86 23.44 7.65
C CYS A 167 -7.47 23.62 6.25
N SER A 168 -7.15 22.75 5.29
CA SER A 168 -7.74 22.77 3.95
C SER A 168 -9.24 22.45 4.00
N VAL A 169 -9.63 21.39 4.70
CA VAL A 169 -11.04 21.01 4.90
C VAL A 169 -11.80 22.07 5.71
N ASN A 170 -11.18 22.63 6.75
CA ASN A 170 -11.83 23.66 7.56
C ASN A 170 -12.13 24.95 6.78
N ARG A 171 -11.29 25.27 5.79
CA ARG A 171 -11.45 26.44 4.93
C ARG A 171 -12.30 26.16 3.68
N SER A 172 -12.58 24.92 3.35
CA SER A 172 -13.37 24.60 2.16
C SER A 172 -14.82 25.07 2.34
N GLY A 173 -15.38 25.66 1.28
CA GLY A 173 -16.80 26.02 1.24
C GLY A 173 -17.74 24.81 1.22
N HIS A 174 -17.22 23.66 0.78
CA HIS A 174 -17.94 22.42 0.61
C HIS A 174 -17.25 21.30 1.39
N LEU A 175 -18.00 20.55 2.22
CA LEU A 175 -17.49 19.31 2.82
C LEU A 175 -17.82 18.18 1.84
N PRO A 176 -16.89 17.30 1.50
CA PRO A 176 -17.29 16.07 0.83
C PRO A 176 -18.20 15.26 1.74
N LYS A 177 -19.10 14.51 1.13
CA LYS A 177 -19.95 13.54 1.81
C LYS A 177 -19.22 12.21 2.04
N LEU A 178 -18.16 11.94 1.26
CA LEU A 178 -17.45 10.68 1.28
C LEU A 178 -15.99 10.86 0.83
N ILE A 179 -15.07 10.08 1.40
CA ILE A 179 -13.72 9.93 0.86
C ILE A 179 -13.40 8.46 0.57
N VAL A 180 -12.67 8.20 -0.50
CA VAL A 180 -12.11 6.89 -0.84
C VAL A 180 -10.60 6.93 -0.67
N VAL A 181 -10.06 6.04 0.15
CA VAL A 181 -8.62 5.81 0.34
C VAL A 181 -8.27 4.42 -0.16
N ALA A 182 -7.09 4.28 -0.79
CA ALA A 182 -6.61 2.97 -1.24
C ALA A 182 -5.32 2.54 -0.53
N ASN A 183 -4.91 3.24 0.51
CA ASN A 183 -3.76 2.87 1.33
C ASN A 183 -4.07 3.28 2.77
N ASP A 184 -3.83 2.36 3.69
CA ASP A 184 -4.24 2.44 5.09
C ASP A 184 -3.11 2.82 6.05
N HIS A 185 -1.90 3.03 5.53
CA HIS A 185 -0.68 3.03 6.34
C HIS A 185 0.33 4.14 5.94
N THR A 186 0.10 4.86 4.85
CA THR A 186 0.97 5.97 4.43
C THR A 186 0.49 7.31 4.98
N ASP A 187 1.44 8.22 5.26
CA ASP A 187 1.21 9.48 5.98
C ASP A 187 -0.01 10.29 5.49
N PHE A 188 -0.20 10.38 4.16
CA PHE A 188 -1.24 11.23 3.58
C PHE A 188 -2.65 10.59 3.61
N PRO A 189 -2.89 9.39 3.08
CA PRO A 189 -4.17 8.72 3.26
C PRO A 189 -4.61 8.59 4.73
N VAL A 190 -3.68 8.28 5.63
CA VAL A 190 -3.97 8.21 7.08
C VAL A 190 -4.37 9.57 7.64
N ALA A 191 -3.64 10.64 7.29
CA ALA A 191 -4.02 12.00 7.68
C ALA A 191 -5.40 12.41 7.11
N ALA A 192 -5.69 12.05 5.86
CA ALA A 192 -6.98 12.34 5.23
C ALA A 192 -8.13 11.60 5.93
N ASP A 193 -7.99 10.31 6.18
CA ASP A 193 -8.94 9.48 6.95
C ASP A 193 -9.22 10.09 8.32
N MET A 194 -8.17 10.35 9.11
CA MET A 194 -8.32 10.92 10.46
C MET A 194 -8.98 12.30 10.46
N VAL A 195 -8.68 13.15 9.47
CA VAL A 195 -9.37 14.44 9.32
C VAL A 195 -10.84 14.24 8.96
N MET A 196 -11.16 13.37 7.99
CA MET A 196 -12.55 13.11 7.59
C MET A 196 -13.39 12.56 8.75
N LYS A 197 -12.87 11.60 9.52
CA LYS A 197 -13.50 11.11 10.75
C LYS A 197 -13.73 12.22 11.79
N SER A 198 -12.80 13.18 11.91
CA SER A 198 -12.99 14.34 12.81
C SER A 198 -14.20 15.20 12.41
N PHE A 199 -14.47 15.30 11.10
CA PHE A 199 -15.64 15.97 10.51
C PHE A 199 -16.88 15.08 10.32
N ARG A 200 -16.82 13.80 10.75
CA ARG A 200 -17.87 12.79 10.53
C ARG A 200 -18.19 12.54 9.05
N VAL A 201 -17.18 12.66 8.20
CA VAL A 201 -17.27 12.25 6.80
C VAL A 201 -16.88 10.77 6.72
N PRO A 202 -17.75 9.89 6.18
CA PRO A 202 -17.46 8.47 6.03
C PRO A 202 -16.27 8.23 5.10
N VAL A 203 -15.52 7.18 5.42
CA VAL A 203 -14.28 6.77 4.73
C VAL A 203 -14.45 5.37 4.16
N ILE A 204 -14.21 5.23 2.86
CA ILE A 204 -14.14 3.94 2.17
C ILE A 204 -12.68 3.57 1.97
N TYR A 205 -12.31 2.36 2.37
CA TYR A 205 -11.03 1.77 2.02
C TYR A 205 -11.17 0.77 0.87
N VAL A 206 -10.29 0.86 -0.12
CA VAL A 206 -10.16 -0.12 -1.21
C VAL A 206 -8.76 -0.71 -1.18
N GLN A 207 -8.64 -2.02 -0.95
CA GLN A 207 -7.35 -2.67 -0.83
C GLN A 207 -6.54 -2.61 -2.13
N HIS A 208 -5.31 -2.09 -2.04
CA HIS A 208 -4.36 -1.99 -3.15
C HIS A 208 -3.31 -3.11 -3.19
N ALA A 209 -3.02 -3.75 -2.04
CA ALA A 209 -1.99 -4.78 -1.90
C ALA A 209 -2.30 -5.71 -0.72
N GLU A 210 -1.63 -6.87 -0.69
CA GLU A 210 -1.64 -7.78 0.46
C GLU A 210 -1.03 -7.12 1.71
N ILE A 211 -1.49 -7.56 2.89
CA ILE A 211 -1.09 -7.00 4.18
C ILE A 211 -0.25 -7.98 4.99
N SER A 212 0.44 -7.44 6.00
CA SER A 212 1.16 -8.18 7.03
C SER A 212 0.65 -7.81 8.43
N GLU A 213 1.08 -8.55 9.45
CA GLU A 213 0.69 -8.34 10.86
C GLU A 213 1.06 -6.94 11.41
N GLY A 214 2.04 -6.28 10.80
CA GLY A 214 2.46 -4.93 11.17
C GLY A 214 1.48 -3.82 10.76
N PHE A 215 0.43 -4.15 10.01
CA PHE A 215 -0.53 -3.17 9.51
C PHE A 215 -1.48 -2.67 10.62
N PRO A 216 -2.08 -1.48 10.45
CA PRO A 216 -3.08 -0.99 11.38
C PRO A 216 -4.39 -1.79 11.31
N PRO A 217 -5.23 -1.76 12.37
CA PRO A 217 -6.56 -2.37 12.34
C PRO A 217 -7.44 -1.77 11.25
N LEU A 218 -8.38 -2.56 10.73
CA LEU A 218 -9.37 -2.15 9.73
C LEU A 218 -10.53 -1.42 10.40
N ASP A 219 -10.57 -0.08 10.31
CA ASP A 219 -11.53 0.76 11.05
C ASP A 219 -12.28 1.79 10.18
N PHE A 220 -12.46 1.48 8.89
CA PHE A 220 -13.16 2.32 7.93
C PHE A 220 -14.66 2.07 7.98
N ASP A 221 -15.48 3.01 7.48
CA ASP A 221 -16.94 2.82 7.44
C ASP A 221 -17.34 1.70 6.48
N VAL A 222 -16.63 1.62 5.34
CA VAL A 222 -16.74 0.55 4.35
C VAL A 222 -15.35 0.13 3.89
N SER A 223 -15.09 -1.17 3.82
CA SER A 223 -13.83 -1.73 3.31
C SER A 223 -14.09 -2.71 2.18
N VAL A 224 -13.46 -2.49 1.03
CA VAL A 224 -13.45 -3.40 -0.12
C VAL A 224 -12.11 -4.13 -0.14
N LEU A 225 -12.13 -5.40 0.28
CA LEU A 225 -10.96 -6.29 0.32
C LEU A 225 -10.98 -7.26 -0.86
N ARG A 226 -9.83 -7.90 -1.13
CA ARG A 226 -9.63 -8.77 -2.29
C ARG A 226 -9.96 -10.23 -2.03
N ASN A 227 -9.79 -10.68 -0.79
CA ASN A 227 -9.97 -12.09 -0.42
C ASN A 227 -10.29 -12.25 1.07
N ASN A 228 -10.80 -13.42 1.43
CA ASN A 228 -11.12 -13.77 2.82
C ASN A 228 -9.87 -13.83 3.70
N LYS A 229 -8.72 -14.25 3.14
CA LYS A 229 -7.47 -14.31 3.90
C LYS A 229 -7.02 -12.94 4.41
N THR A 230 -7.19 -11.88 3.61
CA THR A 230 -6.94 -10.50 4.05
C THR A 230 -7.85 -10.13 5.22
N LEU A 231 -9.13 -10.51 5.17
CA LEU A 231 -10.07 -10.27 6.26
C LEU A 231 -9.63 -11.00 7.55
N GLU A 232 -9.27 -12.28 7.45
CA GLU A 232 -8.73 -13.07 8.56
C GLU A 232 -7.49 -12.39 9.18
N LYS A 233 -6.57 -11.91 8.35
CA LYS A 233 -5.39 -11.15 8.81
C LYS A 233 -5.79 -9.88 9.56
N TYR A 234 -6.71 -9.09 9.03
CA TYR A 234 -7.17 -7.88 9.75
C TYR A 234 -7.87 -8.22 11.07
N GLN A 235 -8.65 -9.31 11.13
CA GLN A 235 -9.28 -9.80 12.36
C GLN A 235 -8.24 -10.22 13.41
N ALA A 236 -7.13 -10.83 12.99
CA ALA A 236 -6.01 -11.15 13.87
C ALA A 236 -5.25 -9.89 14.36
N ILE A 237 -5.16 -8.85 13.51
CA ILE A 237 -4.52 -7.57 13.84
C ILE A 237 -5.32 -6.78 14.88
N GLY A 238 -6.65 -6.87 14.86
CA GLY A 238 -7.53 -6.20 15.81
C GLY A 238 -9.00 -6.23 15.39
N GLN A 239 -9.83 -5.53 16.16
CA GLN A 239 -11.26 -5.43 15.85
C GLN A 239 -11.50 -4.77 14.49
N VAL A 240 -12.16 -5.50 13.58
CA VAL A 240 -12.68 -4.96 12.33
C VAL A 240 -13.92 -4.11 12.63
N LYS A 241 -13.92 -2.87 12.15
CA LYS A 241 -15.08 -1.97 12.21
C LYS A 241 -15.60 -1.65 10.82
N GLY A 242 -16.87 -1.27 10.75
CA GLY A 242 -17.56 -0.99 9.50
C GLY A 242 -17.94 -2.25 8.72
N GLU A 243 -18.45 -2.04 7.53
CA GLU A 243 -18.87 -3.12 6.63
C GLU A 243 -17.72 -3.55 5.73
N VAL A 244 -17.58 -4.86 5.53
CA VAL A 244 -16.55 -5.45 4.67
C VAL A 244 -17.19 -6.12 3.48
N PHE A 245 -16.65 -5.84 2.30
CA PHE A 245 -17.02 -6.47 1.04
C PHE A 245 -15.78 -7.14 0.45
N ILE A 246 -15.90 -8.41 0.05
CA ILE A 246 -14.82 -9.17 -0.57
C ILE A 246 -15.08 -9.21 -2.07
N ILE A 247 -14.35 -8.38 -2.82
CA ILE A 247 -14.53 -8.20 -4.26
C ILE A 247 -13.17 -8.30 -4.94
N PRO A 248 -12.96 -9.30 -5.81
CA PRO A 248 -11.68 -9.48 -6.48
C PRO A 248 -11.46 -8.33 -7.46
N ARG A 249 -10.20 -8.05 -7.79
CA ARG A 249 -9.89 -7.00 -8.78
C ARG A 249 -10.31 -7.43 -10.19
N THR A 250 -10.17 -8.72 -10.50
CA THR A 250 -10.54 -9.32 -11.78
C THR A 250 -11.75 -10.24 -11.62
N GLY A 251 -12.70 -10.15 -12.57
CA GLY A 251 -14.02 -10.76 -12.41
C GLY A 251 -14.09 -12.29 -12.47
N CYS A 252 -13.09 -12.97 -13.05
CA CYS A 252 -12.98 -14.43 -13.04
C CYS A 252 -11.51 -14.85 -13.18
N ALA A 253 -11.08 -15.79 -12.34
CA ALA A 253 -9.76 -16.41 -12.39
C ALA A 253 -9.72 -17.51 -13.47
N SER A 254 -10.22 -17.21 -14.67
CA SER A 254 -10.47 -18.18 -15.76
C SER A 254 -9.20 -18.87 -16.28
N ASN A 255 -8.02 -18.38 -15.89
CA ASN A 255 -6.74 -18.92 -16.33
C ASN A 255 -6.02 -19.73 -15.23
N VAL A 256 -6.57 -19.85 -14.02
CA VAL A 256 -5.89 -20.58 -12.92
C VAL A 256 -5.69 -22.05 -13.26
N SER A 257 -6.61 -22.67 -14.01
CA SER A 257 -6.44 -24.06 -14.46
C SER A 257 -5.16 -24.28 -15.28
N ARG A 258 -4.67 -23.26 -16.00
CA ARG A 258 -3.41 -23.33 -16.76
C ARG A 258 -2.19 -23.63 -15.88
N ILE A 259 -2.26 -23.30 -14.58
CA ILE A 259 -1.21 -23.64 -13.61
C ILE A 259 -1.09 -25.15 -13.44
N LEU A 260 -2.19 -25.89 -13.60
CA LEU A 260 -2.22 -27.35 -13.48
C LEU A 260 -1.75 -28.03 -14.78
N ASP A 261 -1.97 -27.40 -15.94
CA ASP A 261 -1.89 -28.01 -17.27
C ASP A 261 -0.48 -28.16 -17.88
N VAL A 262 0.59 -28.18 -17.08
CA VAL A 262 1.94 -28.21 -17.67
C VAL A 262 2.42 -29.66 -17.90
N ALA A 263 2.22 -30.13 -19.13
CA ALA A 263 3.12 -31.09 -19.76
C ALA A 263 4.34 -30.30 -20.28
N VAL A 264 5.48 -30.39 -19.58
CA VAL A 264 6.71 -29.69 -19.99
C VAL A 264 7.26 -30.37 -21.24
N MET A 265 7.01 -29.78 -22.41
CA MET A 265 7.75 -30.09 -23.62
C MET A 265 8.50 -28.83 -24.09
N GLY A 266 9.81 -28.78 -23.82
CA GLY A 266 10.72 -27.76 -24.33
C GLY A 266 11.20 -26.73 -23.28
N SER A 267 12.08 -25.84 -23.74
CA SER A 267 12.70 -24.77 -22.95
C SER A 267 11.72 -23.65 -22.59
N ILE A 268 11.80 -23.10 -21.37
CA ILE A 268 10.83 -22.15 -20.78
C ILE A 268 11.41 -20.74 -20.63
N ASN A 269 10.57 -19.71 -20.78
CA ASN A 269 10.92 -18.34 -20.44
C ASN A 269 10.75 -18.11 -18.92
N ILE A 270 11.75 -17.51 -18.27
CA ILE A 270 11.70 -17.12 -16.86
C ILE A 270 11.73 -15.60 -16.75
N VAL A 271 10.83 -15.06 -15.92
CA VAL A 271 10.74 -13.61 -15.66
C VAL A 271 10.97 -13.34 -14.19
N LEU A 272 11.98 -12.51 -13.89
CA LEU A 272 12.26 -12.00 -12.56
C LEU A 272 11.40 -10.77 -12.28
N TYR A 273 10.48 -10.83 -11.32
CA TYR A 273 9.63 -9.70 -10.94
C TYR A 273 10.23 -8.97 -9.75
N LEU A 274 10.99 -7.90 -9.99
CA LEU A 274 11.71 -7.20 -8.92
C LEU A 274 10.77 -6.37 -8.02
N SER A 275 11.09 -6.31 -6.72
CA SER A 275 10.49 -5.37 -5.79
C SER A 275 11.10 -3.97 -5.96
N SER A 276 10.59 -2.98 -5.22
CA SER A 276 11.16 -1.62 -5.26
C SER A 276 12.53 -1.49 -4.57
N VAL A 277 12.92 -2.51 -3.82
CA VAL A 277 14.19 -2.59 -3.08
C VAL A 277 14.76 -3.96 -3.38
N TYR A 278 15.58 -4.08 -4.42
CA TYR A 278 16.18 -5.36 -4.83
C TYR A 278 17.68 -5.36 -4.51
N ASP A 279 18.24 -6.55 -4.28
CA ASP A 279 19.69 -6.73 -4.19
C ASP A 279 20.27 -6.95 -5.59
N GLN A 280 21.10 -6.01 -6.05
CA GLN A 280 21.67 -6.05 -7.39
C GLN A 280 22.58 -7.27 -7.61
N ALA A 281 23.39 -7.65 -6.62
CA ALA A 281 24.31 -8.78 -6.74
C ALA A 281 23.51 -10.09 -6.80
N ALA A 282 22.52 -10.25 -5.91
CA ALA A 282 21.67 -11.43 -5.92
C ALA A 282 20.84 -11.57 -7.20
N VAL A 283 20.39 -10.46 -7.80
CA VAL A 283 19.71 -10.48 -9.10
C VAL A 283 20.67 -10.97 -10.20
N GLN A 284 21.92 -10.49 -10.23
CA GLN A 284 22.91 -10.95 -11.21
C GLN A 284 23.21 -12.44 -11.03
N ASP A 285 23.45 -12.88 -9.80
CA ASP A 285 23.70 -14.29 -9.49
C ASP A 285 22.51 -15.18 -9.91
N CYS A 286 21.28 -14.71 -9.70
CA CYS A 286 20.07 -15.41 -10.14
C CYS A 286 20.02 -15.54 -11.67
N ILE A 287 20.30 -14.47 -12.41
CA ILE A 287 20.36 -14.48 -13.88
C ILE A 287 21.41 -15.48 -14.37
N ASP A 288 22.61 -15.45 -13.79
CA ASP A 288 23.72 -16.32 -14.18
C ASP A 288 23.38 -17.80 -13.95
N MET A 289 22.72 -18.12 -12.84
CA MET A 289 22.32 -19.49 -12.51
C MET A 289 21.20 -20.00 -13.40
N LEU A 290 20.18 -19.17 -13.65
CA LEU A 290 19.08 -19.50 -14.56
C LEU A 290 19.58 -19.65 -16.00
N SER A 291 20.55 -18.86 -16.43
CA SER A 291 21.11 -18.93 -17.80
C SER A 291 21.95 -20.19 -18.04
N LYS A 292 22.45 -20.83 -16.96
CA LYS A 292 23.16 -22.12 -17.03
C LYS A 292 22.22 -23.32 -17.09
N ASN A 293 20.93 -23.12 -16.82
CA ASN A 293 19.94 -24.17 -16.82
C ASN A 293 19.50 -24.51 -18.26
N PRO A 294 19.72 -25.75 -18.76
CA PRO A 294 19.39 -26.13 -20.13
C PRO A 294 17.88 -26.08 -20.43
N GLY A 295 17.02 -26.14 -19.41
CA GLY A 295 15.58 -25.99 -19.52
C GLY A 295 15.12 -24.54 -19.69
N VAL A 296 16.01 -23.55 -19.53
CA VAL A 296 15.68 -22.13 -19.63
C VAL A 296 15.99 -21.60 -21.03
N LYS A 297 14.95 -21.11 -21.71
CA LYS A 297 15.07 -20.48 -23.04
C LYS A 297 15.59 -19.06 -22.96
N LYS A 298 15.08 -18.30 -21.99
CA LYS A 298 15.32 -16.87 -21.86
C LYS A 298 15.03 -16.41 -20.43
N VAL A 299 15.88 -15.54 -19.92
CA VAL A 299 15.66 -14.80 -18.67
C VAL A 299 15.32 -13.35 -19.00
N SER A 300 14.37 -12.76 -18.29
CA SER A 300 14.01 -11.35 -18.44
C SER A 300 13.63 -10.74 -17.09
N ILE A 301 13.76 -9.43 -16.94
CA ILE A 301 13.38 -8.71 -15.73
C ILE A 301 12.10 -7.93 -15.99
N LYS A 302 11.06 -8.16 -15.19
CA LYS A 302 9.94 -7.23 -15.08
C LYS A 302 10.28 -6.22 -13.98
N ARG A 303 10.37 -4.93 -14.34
CA ARG A 303 10.73 -3.87 -13.38
C ARG A 303 9.60 -3.48 -12.42
N HIS A 304 9.98 -3.02 -11.23
CA HIS A 304 9.03 -2.32 -10.37
C HIS A 304 8.66 -0.94 -10.99
N PRO A 305 7.41 -0.47 -10.93
CA PRO A 305 7.01 0.82 -11.54
C PRO A 305 7.84 2.02 -11.10
N ARG A 306 8.40 1.98 -9.88
CA ARG A 306 9.26 3.02 -9.32
C ARG A 306 10.73 2.94 -9.77
N THR A 307 11.14 1.82 -10.35
CA THR A 307 12.52 1.63 -10.83
C THR A 307 12.60 2.09 -12.28
N PRO A 308 13.47 3.07 -12.63
CA PRO A 308 13.66 3.49 -14.01
C PRO A 308 14.21 2.33 -14.86
N ALA A 309 13.66 2.13 -16.06
CA ALA A 309 14.08 1.05 -16.95
C ALA A 309 15.56 1.14 -17.32
N GLU A 310 16.07 2.35 -17.57
CA GLU A 310 17.46 2.60 -17.96
C GLU A 310 18.47 2.17 -16.90
N VAL A 311 18.11 2.25 -15.62
CA VAL A 311 18.98 1.74 -14.54
C VAL A 311 19.17 0.23 -14.71
N LEU A 312 18.08 -0.51 -14.92
CA LEU A 312 18.15 -1.96 -15.05
C LEU A 312 18.84 -2.39 -16.35
N LYS A 313 18.55 -1.72 -17.47
CA LYS A 313 19.20 -2.02 -18.77
C LYS A 313 20.71 -1.80 -18.76
N ASN A 314 21.18 -0.79 -18.01
CA ASN A 314 22.61 -0.53 -17.85
C ASN A 314 23.28 -1.47 -16.85
N THR A 315 22.50 -2.10 -15.97
CA THR A 315 23.02 -2.99 -14.93
C THR A 315 23.04 -4.45 -15.35
N PHE A 316 22.01 -4.92 -16.05
CA PHE A 316 21.82 -6.34 -16.36
C PHE A 316 21.71 -6.58 -17.86
N ASP A 317 22.43 -7.58 -18.36
CA ASP A 317 22.41 -7.98 -19.77
C ASP A 317 21.23 -8.94 -20.07
N VAL A 318 20.02 -8.49 -19.77
CA VAL A 318 18.76 -9.20 -20.05
C VAL A 318 17.67 -8.23 -20.47
N GLU A 319 16.63 -8.73 -21.15
CA GLU A 319 15.49 -7.89 -21.51
C GLU A 319 14.78 -7.35 -20.26
N VAL A 320 14.51 -6.04 -20.25
CA VAL A 320 13.76 -5.35 -19.20
C VAL A 320 12.36 -5.01 -19.70
N LEU A 321 11.35 -5.58 -19.04
CA LEU A 321 9.94 -5.46 -19.36
C LEU A 321 9.22 -4.44 -18.45
N ASP A 322 8.39 -3.60 -19.06
CA ASP A 322 7.50 -2.66 -18.36
C ASP A 322 6.23 -3.35 -17.81
N HIS A 323 5.76 -4.37 -18.52
CA HIS A 323 4.52 -5.10 -18.24
C HIS A 323 4.78 -6.59 -18.10
N ALA A 324 3.91 -7.29 -17.37
CA ALA A 324 3.94 -8.75 -17.33
C ALA A 324 3.69 -9.29 -18.75
N PRO A 325 4.53 -10.20 -19.27
CA PRO A 325 4.36 -10.74 -20.61
C PRO A 325 3.09 -11.61 -20.68
N THR A 326 2.49 -11.65 -21.88
CA THR A 326 1.32 -12.47 -22.17
C THR A 326 1.68 -13.90 -22.57
N GLU A 327 2.91 -14.11 -23.04
CA GLU A 327 3.45 -15.44 -23.35
C GLU A 327 3.64 -16.28 -22.07
N HIS A 328 3.61 -17.60 -22.25
CA HIS A 328 3.82 -18.54 -21.16
C HIS A 328 5.22 -18.39 -20.58
N HIS A 329 5.30 -18.19 -19.26
CA HIS A 329 6.54 -18.03 -18.53
C HIS A 329 6.39 -18.53 -17.10
N ILE A 330 7.52 -18.73 -16.43
CA ILE A 330 7.59 -18.93 -14.98
C ILE A 330 8.01 -17.62 -14.35
N ALA A 331 7.33 -17.23 -13.29
CA ALA A 331 7.69 -16.05 -12.51
C ALA A 331 8.56 -16.45 -11.32
N VAL A 332 9.70 -15.78 -11.18
CA VAL A 332 10.49 -15.81 -9.95
C VAL A 332 10.35 -14.45 -9.29
N VAL A 333 9.88 -14.44 -8.05
CA VAL A 333 9.55 -13.21 -7.31
C VAL A 333 10.29 -13.20 -5.96
N PRO A 334 10.67 -12.02 -5.44
CA PRO A 334 11.07 -11.86 -4.05
C PRO A 334 9.81 -11.77 -3.16
N ASN A 335 9.91 -11.17 -1.98
CA ASN A 335 8.78 -10.82 -1.11
C ASN A 335 7.83 -9.81 -1.80
N SER A 336 6.92 -10.31 -2.64
CA SER A 336 6.04 -9.47 -3.47
C SER A 336 4.61 -10.01 -3.55
N SER A 337 3.66 -9.11 -3.29
CA SER A 337 2.23 -9.38 -3.44
C SER A 337 1.78 -9.59 -4.89
N VAL A 338 2.65 -9.30 -5.87
CA VAL A 338 2.37 -9.59 -7.30
C VAL A 338 2.17 -11.08 -7.56
N ALA A 339 2.66 -11.95 -6.66
CA ALA A 339 2.47 -13.40 -6.74
C ALA A 339 1.00 -13.79 -6.93
N ILE A 340 0.08 -13.20 -6.15
CA ILE A 340 -1.35 -13.52 -6.26
C ILE A 340 -1.89 -13.12 -7.63
N GLU A 341 -1.58 -11.91 -8.11
CA GLU A 341 -2.02 -11.43 -9.43
C GLU A 341 -1.49 -12.30 -10.58
N LEU A 342 -0.29 -12.86 -10.44
CA LEU A 342 0.31 -13.77 -11.43
C LEU A 342 -0.35 -15.14 -11.42
N LEU A 343 -0.61 -15.69 -10.22
CA LEU A 343 -1.33 -16.95 -10.07
C LEU A 343 -2.76 -16.85 -10.64
N GLU A 344 -3.47 -15.74 -10.40
CA GLU A 344 -4.80 -15.49 -11.00
C GLU A 344 -4.77 -15.45 -12.54
N ARG A 345 -3.63 -15.08 -13.13
CA ARG A 345 -3.40 -15.05 -14.59
C ARG A 345 -2.96 -16.40 -15.16
N GLY A 346 -2.79 -17.42 -14.33
CA GLY A 346 -2.33 -18.74 -14.76
C GLY A 346 -0.81 -18.85 -14.88
N VAL A 347 -0.05 -17.96 -14.24
CA VAL A 347 1.43 -18.00 -14.24
C VAL A 347 1.89 -18.69 -12.95
N ARG A 348 2.75 -19.72 -13.07
CA ARG A 348 3.38 -20.35 -11.90
C ARG A 348 4.41 -19.40 -11.29
N VAL A 349 4.43 -19.31 -9.96
CA VAL A 349 5.20 -18.32 -9.20
C VAL A 349 6.06 -18.99 -8.15
N PHE A 350 7.37 -18.77 -8.20
CA PHE A 350 8.34 -19.30 -7.25
C PHE A 350 8.98 -18.15 -6.48
N GLN A 351 9.06 -18.28 -5.16
CA GLN A 351 9.67 -17.27 -4.31
C GLN A 351 11.17 -17.50 -4.19
N TYR A 352 11.98 -16.55 -4.64
CA TYR A 352 13.41 -16.49 -4.38
C TYR A 352 13.71 -15.29 -3.49
N PHE A 353 13.73 -15.52 -2.18
CA PHE A 353 13.81 -14.45 -1.18
C PHE A 353 15.14 -13.69 -1.17
N ALA A 354 16.21 -14.23 -1.77
CA ALA A 354 17.50 -13.54 -1.84
C ALA A 354 17.49 -12.31 -2.78
N LEU A 355 16.45 -12.16 -3.62
CA LEU A 355 16.33 -11.04 -4.55
C LEU A 355 16.05 -9.69 -3.85
N ASP A 356 15.65 -9.69 -2.58
CA ASP A 356 15.53 -8.47 -1.77
C ASP A 356 15.94 -8.64 -0.31
N ASN A 357 16.13 -7.50 0.37
CA ASN A 357 16.49 -7.44 1.78
C ASN A 357 15.24 -7.34 2.68
N ILE A 358 14.19 -8.09 2.34
CA ILE A 358 12.97 -8.18 3.15
C ILE A 358 12.98 -9.54 3.85
N HIS A 359 12.51 -9.57 5.10
CA HIS A 359 12.40 -10.82 5.86
C HIS A 359 11.66 -11.89 5.03
N PRO A 360 12.21 -13.12 4.90
CA PRO A 360 11.59 -14.18 4.11
C PRO A 360 10.12 -14.41 4.48
N ASP A 361 9.34 -14.68 3.45
CA ASP A 361 7.90 -14.92 3.52
C ASP A 361 7.11 -13.84 4.27
N TYR A 362 7.44 -12.57 4.03
CA TYR A 362 6.81 -11.40 4.67
C TYR A 362 5.26 -11.40 4.59
N TYR A 363 4.70 -11.97 3.52
CA TYR A 363 3.26 -12.07 3.30
C TYR A 363 2.65 -13.42 3.73
N GLY A 364 3.47 -14.41 4.11
CA GLY A 364 3.02 -15.75 4.51
C GLY A 364 2.57 -16.66 3.36
N LEU A 365 2.95 -16.37 2.11
CA LEU A 365 2.49 -17.12 0.94
C LEU A 365 3.14 -18.50 0.84
N VAL A 366 4.38 -18.64 1.28
CA VAL A 366 5.07 -19.94 1.30
C VAL A 366 4.56 -20.78 2.48
N ALA A 367 4.46 -20.19 3.67
CA ALA A 367 3.94 -20.84 4.86
C ALA A 367 2.50 -21.36 4.66
N ASP A 368 1.66 -20.60 3.94
CA ASP A 368 0.28 -21.02 3.62
C ASP A 368 0.18 -21.99 2.43
N GLY A 369 1.31 -22.36 1.81
CA GLY A 369 1.34 -23.29 0.69
C GLY A 369 0.67 -22.74 -0.58
N VAL A 370 0.75 -21.42 -0.80
CA VAL A 370 0.27 -20.71 -2.00
C VAL A 370 1.34 -20.67 -3.09
N THR A 371 2.59 -20.45 -2.71
CA THR A 371 3.76 -20.47 -3.61
C THR A 371 4.86 -21.35 -3.03
N PRO A 372 5.60 -22.11 -3.84
CA PRO A 372 6.84 -22.73 -3.38
C PRO A 372 7.95 -21.68 -3.26
N ALA A 373 8.92 -21.93 -2.38
CA ALA A 373 10.20 -21.22 -2.38
C ALA A 373 11.23 -22.01 -3.21
N VAL A 374 12.16 -21.30 -3.83
CA VAL A 374 13.32 -21.90 -4.51
C VAL A 374 14.60 -21.42 -3.85
N THR A 375 15.59 -22.30 -3.81
CA THR A 375 16.93 -22.05 -3.31
C THR A 375 17.90 -21.75 -4.45
N TYR A 376 19.07 -21.20 -4.12
CA TYR A 376 20.12 -20.90 -5.09
C TYR A 376 20.50 -22.09 -5.98
N HIS A 377 20.59 -23.29 -5.40
CA HIS A 377 20.98 -24.49 -6.13
C HIS A 377 19.88 -25.01 -7.06
N GLU A 378 18.60 -24.79 -6.71
CA GLU A 378 17.45 -25.21 -7.53
C GLU A 378 17.28 -24.35 -8.79
N LEU A 379 17.87 -23.15 -8.85
CA LEU A 379 17.80 -22.30 -10.06
C LEU A 379 18.39 -22.99 -11.31
N MET A 380 19.35 -23.92 -11.12
CA MET A 380 19.94 -24.70 -12.22
C MET A 380 19.13 -25.93 -12.61
N THR A 381 18.05 -26.25 -11.90
CA THR A 381 17.20 -27.42 -12.18
C THR A 381 15.87 -26.99 -12.77
N ASP A 382 15.11 -27.95 -13.30
CA ASP A 382 13.74 -27.72 -13.75
C ASP A 382 12.79 -27.57 -12.54
N PHE A 383 13.04 -26.61 -11.63
CA PHE A 383 12.28 -26.40 -10.39
C PHE A 383 10.79 -26.14 -10.64
N TRP A 384 10.42 -25.75 -11.86
CA TRP A 384 9.04 -25.59 -12.30
C TRP A 384 8.30 -26.92 -12.52
N CYS A 385 9.03 -28.03 -12.67
CA CYS A 385 8.52 -29.40 -12.73
C CYS A 385 8.24 -29.93 -11.31
N THR A 386 7.26 -29.34 -10.64
CA THR A 386 6.91 -29.65 -9.25
C THR A 386 5.47 -30.16 -9.13
N GLU A 387 5.25 -31.10 -8.19
CA GLU A 387 3.92 -31.55 -7.77
C GLU A 387 3.22 -30.54 -6.85
N PHE A 388 3.89 -29.44 -6.47
CA PHE A 388 3.32 -28.40 -5.59
C PHE A 388 1.99 -27.85 -6.13
N TYR A 389 1.90 -27.64 -7.45
CA TYR A 389 0.70 -27.13 -8.11
C TYR A 389 -0.26 -28.28 -8.47
N SER A 390 -0.96 -28.77 -7.46
CA SER A 390 -1.93 -29.86 -7.57
C SER A 390 -3.39 -29.37 -7.48
N LYS A 391 -4.35 -30.30 -7.55
CA LYS A 391 -5.76 -29.97 -7.27
C LYS A 391 -5.98 -29.52 -5.82
N GLU A 392 -5.26 -30.11 -4.88
CA GLU A 392 -5.28 -29.74 -3.47
C GLU A 392 -4.66 -28.34 -3.24
N TRP A 393 -3.69 -27.93 -4.07
CA TRP A 393 -3.19 -26.55 -4.06
C TRP A 393 -4.27 -25.55 -4.45
N LEU A 394 -5.11 -25.88 -5.43
CA LEU A 394 -6.17 -25.01 -5.91
C LEU A 394 -7.14 -24.63 -4.76
N GLU A 395 -7.47 -25.59 -3.90
CA GLU A 395 -8.30 -25.36 -2.71
C GLU A 395 -7.67 -24.37 -1.72
N ARG A 396 -6.34 -24.44 -1.53
CA ARG A 396 -5.61 -23.46 -0.71
C ARG A 396 -5.60 -22.09 -1.37
N PHE A 397 -5.35 -22.04 -2.68
CA PHE A 397 -5.27 -20.79 -3.42
C PHE A 397 -6.62 -20.05 -3.48
N TYR A 398 -7.76 -20.74 -3.50
CA TYR A 398 -9.08 -20.10 -3.46
C TYR A 398 -9.37 -19.32 -2.17
N LYS A 399 -8.60 -19.51 -1.09
CA LYS A 399 -8.65 -18.61 0.08
C LYS A 399 -8.04 -17.23 -0.20
N TYR A 400 -7.13 -17.18 -1.17
CA TYR A 400 -6.40 -15.99 -1.61
C TYR A 400 -7.04 -15.31 -2.83
N THR A 401 -8.01 -15.94 -3.48
CA THR A 401 -8.80 -15.33 -4.54
C THR A 401 -10.25 -15.78 -4.51
N VAL A 402 -11.17 -14.81 -4.37
CA VAL A 402 -12.60 -15.08 -4.56
C VAL A 402 -13.02 -14.99 -6.04
N ALA A 403 -12.09 -14.71 -6.96
CA ALA A 403 -12.38 -14.73 -8.40
C ALA A 403 -12.56 -16.17 -8.94
N ALA A 404 -12.37 -17.16 -8.08
CA ALA A 404 -12.62 -18.58 -8.35
C ALA A 404 -14.09 -18.89 -8.64
N ASP A 405 -15.01 -18.19 -7.97
CA ASP A 405 -16.45 -18.30 -8.19
C ASP A 405 -17.08 -16.92 -8.44
N GLU A 406 -18.31 -16.89 -8.95
CA GLU A 406 -19.01 -15.62 -9.21
C GLU A 406 -19.82 -15.12 -8.01
N SER A 407 -19.70 -15.73 -6.83
CA SER A 407 -20.52 -15.40 -5.64
C SER A 407 -20.29 -13.97 -5.17
N TRP A 408 -19.07 -13.43 -5.36
CA TRP A 408 -18.73 -12.05 -5.05
C TRP A 408 -19.63 -11.04 -5.76
N ARG A 409 -20.22 -11.38 -6.92
CA ARG A 409 -21.12 -10.48 -7.66
C ARG A 409 -22.38 -10.12 -6.86
N GLN A 410 -22.82 -11.00 -5.97
CA GLN A 410 -23.98 -10.75 -5.10
C GLN A 410 -23.71 -9.62 -4.10
N GLN A 411 -22.44 -9.33 -3.81
CA GLN A 411 -22.04 -8.24 -2.91
C GLN A 411 -22.11 -6.87 -3.58
N VAL A 412 -22.03 -6.79 -4.92
CA VAL A 412 -21.96 -5.52 -5.65
C VAL A 412 -23.24 -4.67 -5.49
N PRO A 413 -24.47 -5.22 -5.63
CA PRO A 413 -25.68 -4.45 -5.37
C PRO A 413 -25.81 -3.97 -3.92
N ILE A 414 -25.33 -4.76 -2.95
CA ILE A 414 -25.36 -4.41 -1.52
C ILE A 414 -24.40 -3.25 -1.26
N LEU A 415 -23.17 -3.34 -1.78
CA LEU A 415 -22.19 -2.26 -1.72
C LEU A 415 -22.75 -0.99 -2.36
N SER A 416 -23.32 -1.09 -3.56
CA SER A 416 -23.94 0.05 -4.25
C SER A 416 -24.99 0.74 -3.41
N LYS A 417 -25.95 -0.02 -2.85
CA LYS A 417 -27.01 0.51 -1.99
C LYS A 417 -26.43 1.19 -0.75
N ARG A 418 -25.40 0.60 -0.17
CA ARG A 418 -24.71 1.18 0.99
C ARG A 418 -24.07 2.52 0.66
N LEU A 419 -23.34 2.61 -0.45
CA LEU A 419 -22.67 3.85 -0.84
C LEU A 419 -23.66 4.95 -1.25
N GLN A 420 -24.77 4.60 -1.92
CA GLN A 420 -25.87 5.54 -2.15
C GLN A 420 -26.40 6.11 -0.82
N GLY A 421 -26.59 5.26 0.19
CA GLY A 421 -27.05 5.69 1.52
C GLY A 421 -26.05 6.54 2.30
N LEU A 422 -24.75 6.53 1.94
CA LEU A 422 -23.75 7.44 2.51
C LEU A 422 -23.70 8.79 1.77
N LEU A 423 -24.19 8.85 0.52
CA LEU A 423 -24.19 10.05 -0.33
C LEU A 423 -25.52 10.83 -0.34
N GLY A 424 -26.62 10.15 -0.04
CA GLY A 424 -27.93 10.76 0.24
C GLY A 424 -27.94 11.39 1.62
#